data_AF-A0A7V3MFD3-F1
#
_entry.id   AF-A0A7V3MFD3-F1
#
_cell.length_a   1.000
_cell.length_b   1.000
_cell.length_c   1.000
_cell.angle_alpha   90.00
_cell.angle_beta   90.00
_cell.angle_gamma   90.00
#
_symmetry.space_group_name_H-M   'P 1'
#
loop_
_entity.id
_entity.type
_entity.pdbx_description
1 polymer ?
#
loop_
_entity_poly.entity_id
_entity_poly.type
_entity_poly.pdbx_seq_one_letter_code
_entity_poly.pdbx_strand_id
1 'polypeptide(L)'
;MKRGLDLAWEIYSHRDPVTGQTKQFARDKHARQSSPNLIRHKQCVAEEMRGFHPVGATPRERSQSIRQALAAASRRCGSGGGRR
;
A
#
# COMPACT_ATOMS: atom_id res chain seq x y z
N MET A 1 -9.85 11.72 35.38
CA MET A 1 -9.08 11.05 34.30
C MET A 1 -9.32 11.81 33.00
N LYS A 2 -8.30 12.50 32.47
CA LYS A 2 -8.42 13.19 31.17
C LYS A 2 -8.57 12.11 30.10
N ARG A 3 -9.76 12.01 29.49
CA ARG A 3 -9.96 11.18 28.29
C ARG A 3 -8.99 11.70 27.24
N GLY A 4 -7.96 10.92 26.90
CA GLY A 4 -7.06 11.26 25.82
C GLY A 4 -7.90 11.49 24.57
N LEU A 5 -7.71 12.63 23.90
CA LEU A 5 -8.30 12.88 22.58
C LEU A 5 -7.87 11.72 21.69
N ASP A 6 -8.81 10.85 21.31
CA ASP A 6 -8.55 9.83 20.31
C ASP A 6 -8.44 10.57 18.98
N LEU A 7 -7.21 10.87 18.59
CA LEU A 7 -6.95 11.59 17.36
C LEU A 7 -7.43 10.73 16.21
N ALA A 8 -8.30 11.29 15.36
CA ALA A 8 -8.76 10.64 14.15
C ALA A 8 -7.60 10.28 13.19
N TRP A 9 -6.38 10.76 13.46
CA TRP A 9 -5.19 10.57 12.64
C TRP A 9 -4.05 9.98 13.47
N GLU A 10 -3.47 8.89 12.98
CA GLU A 10 -2.25 8.29 13.49
C GLU A 10 -1.08 8.75 12.60
N ILE A 11 -0.07 9.36 13.22
CA ILE A 11 1.18 9.70 12.55
C ILE A 11 2.16 8.55 12.76
N TYR A 12 2.61 7.93 11.68
CA TYR A 12 3.63 6.89 11.75
C TYR A 12 4.84 7.26 10.90
N SER A 13 6.02 6.85 11.38
CA SER A 13 7.29 7.01 10.66
C SER A 13 7.60 5.72 9.93
N HIS A 14 7.88 5.80 8.63
CA HIS A 14 8.31 4.65 7.85
C HIS A 14 9.65 4.96 7.17
N ARG A 15 10.62 4.07 7.36
CA ARG A 15 11.92 4.13 6.69
C ARG A 15 11.82 3.40 5.36
N ASP A 16 11.97 4.13 4.26
CA ASP A 16 11.99 3.53 2.93
C ASP A 16 13.27 2.67 2.78
N PRO A 17 13.16 1.34 2.56
CA PRO A 17 14.32 0.45 2.45
C PRO A 17 15.12 0.63 1.15
N VAL A 18 14.61 1.38 0.17
CA VAL A 18 15.28 1.64 -1.12
C VAL A 18 16.10 2.92 -1.08
N THR A 19 15.52 4.00 -0.55
CA THR A 19 16.19 5.30 -0.47
C THR A 19 16.86 5.54 0.89
N GLY A 20 16.54 4.75 1.90
CA GLY A 20 17.02 4.89 3.27
C GLY A 20 16.38 6.05 4.05
N GLN A 21 15.54 6.87 3.39
CA GLN A 21 14.93 8.06 3.98
C GLN A 21 13.76 7.67 4.89
N THR A 22 13.66 8.33 6.04
CA THR A 22 12.50 8.26 6.93
C THR A 22 11.50 9.33 6.53
N LYS A 23 10.25 8.94 6.29
CA LYS A 23 9.14 9.85 6.01
C LYS A 23 8.03 9.67 7.04
N GLN A 24 7.38 10.76 7.40
CA GLN A 24 6.21 10.75 8.27
C GLN A 24 4.96 10.73 7.42
N PHE A 25 4.00 9.88 7.79
CA PHE A 25 2.72 9.75 7.12
C PHE A 25 1.61 9.93 8.14
N ALA A 26 0.59 10.71 7.78
CA ALA A 26 -0.66 10.77 8.53
C ALA A 26 -1.64 9.78 7.92
N ARG A 27 -2.22 8.90 8.74
CA ARG A 27 -3.30 8.00 8.34
C ARG A 27 -4.50 8.23 9.24
N ASP A 28 -5.66 8.45 8.64
CA ASP A 28 -6.91 8.48 9.40
C ASP A 28 -7.18 7.08 9.99
N LYS A 29 -7.28 6.99 11.32
CA LYS A 29 -7.52 5.78 12.12
C LYS A 29 -8.86 5.12 11.75
N HIS A 30 -9.80 5.91 11.26
CA HIS A 30 -11.13 5.52 10.80
C HIS A 30 -11.28 5.52 9.28
N ALA A 31 -10.18 5.53 8.50
CA ALA A 31 -10.20 5.32 7.05
C ALA A 31 -10.63 3.88 6.68
N ARG A 32 -11.87 3.52 7.04
CA ARG A 32 -12.64 2.50 6.34
C ARG A 32 -12.78 3.02 4.93
N GLN A 33 -12.15 2.34 3.98
CA GLN A 33 -12.28 2.72 2.58
C GLN A 33 -13.74 2.59 2.18
N SER A 34 -14.40 3.71 1.98
CA SER A 34 -15.83 3.77 1.65
C SER A 34 -16.10 3.55 0.16
N SER A 35 -15.10 3.74 -0.70
CA SER A 35 -15.24 3.56 -2.14
C SER A 35 -15.28 2.08 -2.52
N PRO A 36 -16.41 1.56 -3.06
CA PRO A 36 -16.52 0.17 -3.50
C PRO A 36 -15.54 -0.16 -4.63
N ASN A 37 -15.18 0.83 -5.45
CA ASN A 37 -14.22 0.65 -6.55
C ASN A 37 -12.80 0.48 -6.01
N LEU A 38 -12.43 1.23 -4.98
CA LEU A 38 -11.12 1.12 -4.36
C LEU A 38 -10.97 -0.20 -3.58
N ILE A 39 -12.03 -0.66 -2.92
CA ILE A 39 -12.08 -2.00 -2.30
C ILE A 39 -11.87 -3.09 -3.36
N ARG A 40 -12.65 -3.06 -4.45
CA ARG A 40 -12.54 -4.05 -5.54
C ARG A 40 -11.16 -4.05 -6.18
N HIS A 41 -10.60 -2.87 -6.43
CA HIS A 41 -9.24 -2.73 -6.96
C HIS A 41 -8.21 -3.39 -6.03
N LYS A 42 -8.30 -3.14 -4.72
CA LYS A 42 -7.39 -3.77 -3.75
C LYS A 42 -7.54 -5.28 -3.67
N GLN A 43 -8.77 -5.78 -3.73
CA GLN A 43 -9.02 -7.23 -3.73
C GLN A 43 -8.38 -7.88 -4.95
N CYS A 44 -8.60 -7.32 -6.15
CA CYS A 44 -7.94 -7.78 -7.37
C CYS A 44 -6.41 -7.77 -7.25
N VAL A 45 -5.83 -6.67 -6.76
CA VAL A 45 -4.36 -6.58 -6.60
C VAL A 45 -3.85 -7.62 -5.61
N ALA A 46 -4.57 -7.85 -4.51
CA ALA A 46 -4.20 -8.86 -3.53
C ALA A 46 -4.30 -10.29 -4.09
N GLU A 47 -5.24 -10.56 -4.98
CA GLU A 47 -5.37 -11.84 -5.70
C GLU A 47 -4.24 -12.04 -6.70
N GLU A 48 -3.92 -11.04 -7.53
CA GLU A 48 -2.78 -11.09 -8.46
C GLU A 48 -1.43 -11.27 -7.75
N MET A 49 -1.31 -10.75 -6.52
CA MET A 49 -0.11 -10.90 -5.70
C MET A 49 -0.12 -12.14 -4.80
N ARG A 50 -1.18 -12.96 -4.83
CA ARG A 50 -1.27 -14.15 -3.98
C ARG A 50 -0.17 -15.15 -4.35
N GLY A 51 0.62 -15.55 -3.36
CA GLY A 51 1.75 -16.47 -3.57
C GLY A 51 2.96 -15.82 -4.24
N PHE A 52 2.98 -14.49 -4.43
CA PHE A 52 4.15 -13.80 -4.93
C PHE A 52 5.30 -13.87 -3.91
N HIS A 53 6.44 -14.40 -4.35
CA HIS A 53 7.68 -14.40 -3.58
C HIS A 53 8.65 -13.39 -4.20
N PRO A 54 9.11 -12.38 -3.43
CA PRO A 54 10.03 -11.38 -3.94
C PRO A 54 11.40 -11.98 -4.24
N VAL A 55 11.94 -11.64 -5.41
CA VAL A 55 13.28 -12.06 -5.84
C VAL A 55 14.34 -11.00 -5.49
N GLY A 56 15.57 -11.43 -5.25
CA GLY A 56 16.71 -10.56 -4.91
C GLY A 56 17.47 -11.05 -3.67
N ALA A 57 18.80 -10.84 -3.67
CA ALA A 57 19.68 -11.25 -2.59
C ALA A 57 19.65 -10.24 -1.43
N THR A 58 19.43 -8.97 -1.73
CA THR A 58 19.42 -7.89 -0.73
C THR A 58 18.01 -7.40 -0.38
N PRO A 59 17.79 -6.79 0.81
CA PRO A 59 16.52 -6.14 1.15
C PRO A 59 16.08 -5.07 0.14
N ARG A 60 17.03 -4.36 -0.46
CA ARG A 60 16.79 -3.34 -1.49
C ARG A 60 16.22 -3.97 -2.77
N GLU A 61 16.86 -5.03 -3.27
CA GLU A 61 16.40 -5.74 -4.47
C GLU A 61 15.02 -6.36 -4.26
N ARG A 62 14.79 -7.01 -3.11
CA ARG A 62 13.47 -7.55 -2.77
C ARG A 62 12.41 -6.44 -2.73
N SER A 63 12.74 -5.28 -2.17
CA SER A 63 11.83 -4.13 -2.14
C SER A 63 11.52 -3.60 -3.54
N GLN A 64 12.51 -3.57 -4.45
CA GLN A 64 12.31 -3.20 -5.84
C GLN A 64 11.42 -4.22 -6.57
N SER A 65 11.67 -5.52 -6.39
CA SER A 65 10.86 -6.62 -6.93
C SER A 65 9.40 -6.51 -6.50
N ILE A 66 9.14 -6.26 -5.21
CA ILE A 66 7.78 -6.04 -4.67
C ILE A 66 7.11 -4.84 -5.35
N ARG A 67 7.80 -3.70 -5.46
CA ARG A 67 7.24 -2.49 -6.08
C ARG A 67 6.89 -2.72 -7.55
N GLN A 68 7.74 -3.41 -8.29
CA GLN A 68 7.50 -3.74 -9.69
C GLN A 68 6.29 -4.68 -9.85
N ALA A 69 6.22 -5.73 -9.05
CA ALA A 69 5.10 -6.67 -9.05
C ALA A 69 3.78 -5.99 -8.68
N LEU A 70 3.77 -5.17 -7.62
CA LEU A 70 2.61 -4.39 -7.19
C LEU A 70 2.14 -3.42 -8.29
N ALA A 71 3.07 -2.71 -8.94
CA ALA A 71 2.73 -1.82 -10.05
C ALA A 71 2.15 -2.58 -11.26
N ALA A 72 2.68 -3.76 -11.56
CA ALA A 72 2.15 -4.62 -12.63
C ALA A 72 0.75 -5.14 -12.30
N ALA A 73 0.54 -5.68 -11.10
CA ALA A 73 -0.77 -6.13 -10.61
C ALA A 73 -1.78 -4.98 -10.61
N SER A 74 -1.38 -3.78 -10.13
CA SER A 74 -2.24 -2.61 -10.14
C SER A 74 -2.60 -2.14 -11.55
N ARG A 75 -1.71 -2.27 -12.54
CA ARG A 75 -2.05 -1.96 -13.95
C ARG A 75 -3.07 -2.95 -14.51
N ARG A 76 -2.90 -4.25 -14.24
CA ARG A 76 -3.85 -5.30 -14.67
C ARG A 76 -5.23 -5.09 -14.06
N CYS A 77 -5.30 -4.78 -12.76
CA CYS A 77 -6.55 -4.49 -12.07
C CYS A 77 -7.16 -3.12 -12.44
N GLY A 78 -6.33 -2.16 -12.89
CA GLY A 78 -6.75 -0.82 -13.30
C GLY A 78 -7.39 -0.74 -14.69
N SER A 79 -7.25 -1.77 -15.53
CA SER A 79 -7.82 -1.80 -16.89
C SER A 79 -9.35 -1.94 -16.94
N GLY A 80 -10.05 -1.99 -15.80
CA GLY A 80 -11.51 -1.96 -15.71
C GLY A 80 -12.14 -0.55 -15.61
N GLY A 81 -11.35 0.53 -15.66
CA GLY A 81 -11.86 1.90 -15.42
C GLY A 81 -11.24 3.01 -16.28
N GLY A 82 -10.58 2.67 -17.38
CA GLY A 82 -9.92 3.61 -18.28
C GLY A 82 -10.42 3.51 -19.72
N ARG A 83 -11.71 3.74 -19.94
CA ARG A 83 -12.27 4.11 -21.24
C ARG A 83 -13.62 4.79 -21.03
N ARG A 84 -13.59 6.12 -20.97
CA ARG A 84 -14.64 7.04 -21.42
C ARG A 84 -14.03 8.43 -21.53
#